data_AF-A0AAJ1WKA6-F1
#
_entry.id   AF-A0AAJ1WKA6-F1
#
_cell.length_a   1.000
_cell.length_b   1.000
_cell.length_c   1.000
_cell.angle_alpha   90.00
_cell.angle_beta   90.00
_cell.angle_gamma   90.00
#
_symmetry.space_group_name_H-M   'P 1'
#
loop_
_entity.id
_entity.type
_entity.pdbx_description
1 polymer ?
#
loop_
_entity_poly.entity_id
_entity_poly.type
_entity_poly.pdbx_seq_one_letter_code
_entity_poly.pdbx_strand_id
1 'polypeptide(L)'
;MLKEKLKKRALSMVDIPNYFQPILEEYFEGENGEGEAMFSWGNEEQNEGITINLDLAGNLIGLTIDKKDHNPNVISLNIEERRERAEQFFISQYPDALKDLTLYQTKKLSDTYRFYYSQIVMDLPLGQGECFIDIDRTGNIVKFKYKDVKQLPEIKTPLISKEKLIKHVQNKLEFQLRIANLYTNLHDVTEDALRLVYVPSPSFMKYKADVLEPTLTISHEEEELQNFVSLPAPTSTIVHNDLSIEEIIGITKRMEVIREVDMGEDEMGIVWRDKDWEMKGRDLSMKGLFKRHSKDTVTAIISKKTGKIKSFIWFFERNGNLDLSREECFPKAINILQKIFPNYFQYLQLFVTENEEEEHDKESFEFRMHNGHGIPIHLEFVRVAVNRKTGQIDYYSGPIVEMKQLSQISAEPAISKKEACDIFINHLDFKLEWNKNYDSEPESHTLVYQAYNKHSGTPIRYIDAMTGEVISEKEY
;
A
#
# COMPACT_ATOMS: atom_id res chain seq x y z
N MET A 1 -14.63 -21.23 25.97
CA MET A 1 -14.40 -20.58 27.29
C MET A 1 -13.28 -19.54 27.23
N LEU A 2 -12.18 -19.79 26.51
CA LEU A 2 -11.07 -18.84 26.36
C LEU A 2 -11.46 -17.54 25.65
N LYS A 3 -12.13 -17.61 24.50
CA LYS A 3 -12.65 -16.42 23.77
C LYS A 3 -13.43 -15.44 24.66
N GLU A 4 -14.36 -15.94 25.49
CA GLU A 4 -15.13 -15.10 26.42
C GLU A 4 -14.28 -14.48 27.53
N LYS A 5 -13.24 -15.18 28.00
CA LYS A 5 -12.28 -14.62 28.97
C LYS A 5 -11.47 -13.50 28.33
N LEU A 6 -10.96 -13.71 27.12
CA LEU A 6 -10.21 -12.70 26.36
C LEU A 6 -11.08 -11.48 26.02
N LYS A 7 -12.35 -11.70 25.65
CA LYS A 7 -13.31 -10.61 25.42
C LYS A 7 -13.55 -9.77 26.68
N LYS A 8 -13.76 -10.41 27.83
CA LYS A 8 -13.89 -9.71 29.12
C LYS A 8 -12.63 -8.92 29.48
N ARG A 9 -11.46 -9.47 29.17
CA ARG A 9 -10.17 -8.79 29.35
C ARG A 9 -10.05 -7.57 28.44
N ALA A 10 -10.41 -7.68 27.16
CA ALA A 10 -10.40 -6.55 26.23
C ALA A 10 -11.35 -5.43 26.70
N LEU A 11 -12.57 -5.78 27.12
CA LEU A 11 -13.54 -4.82 27.66
C LEU A 11 -13.09 -4.14 28.97
N SER A 12 -12.15 -4.72 29.72
CA SER A 12 -11.60 -4.09 30.92
C SER A 12 -10.45 -3.12 30.63
N MET A 13 -9.93 -3.10 29.40
CA MET A 13 -8.79 -2.25 29.01
C MET A 13 -9.20 -0.89 28.44
N VAL A 14 -10.44 -0.76 27.97
CA VAL A 14 -10.93 0.43 27.27
C VAL A 14 -12.39 0.71 27.61
N ASP A 15 -12.74 1.99 27.66
CA ASP A 15 -14.13 2.42 27.77
C ASP A 15 -14.76 2.50 26.36
N ILE A 16 -15.67 1.54 26.09
CA ILE A 16 -16.44 1.48 24.85
C ILE A 16 -17.64 2.44 24.98
N PRO A 17 -17.75 3.47 24.12
CA PRO A 17 -18.91 4.35 24.13
C PRO A 17 -20.21 3.60 23.85
N ASN A 18 -21.31 4.02 24.47
CA ASN A 18 -22.62 3.38 24.30
C ASN A 18 -23.16 3.41 22.85
N TYR A 19 -22.66 4.35 22.05
CA TYR A 19 -23.04 4.48 20.64
C TYR A 19 -22.22 3.59 19.70
N PHE A 20 -21.18 2.93 20.20
CA PHE A 20 -20.42 1.95 19.42
C PHE A 20 -21.15 0.60 19.38
N GLN A 21 -20.99 -0.10 18.27
CA GLN A 21 -21.50 -1.45 18.08
C GLN A 21 -20.35 -2.43 17.85
N PRO A 22 -20.49 -3.73 18.22
CA PRO A 22 -19.50 -4.75 17.86
C PRO A 22 -19.40 -4.90 16.35
N ILE A 23 -18.18 -4.82 15.83
CA ILE A 23 -17.83 -4.96 14.41
C ILE A 23 -17.17 -6.31 14.16
N LEU A 24 -16.22 -6.69 15.03
CA LEU A 24 -15.38 -7.85 14.83
C LEU A 24 -15.06 -8.55 16.16
N GLU A 25 -15.09 -9.88 16.16
CA GLU A 25 -14.72 -10.79 17.24
C GLU A 25 -14.10 -12.06 16.64
N GLU A 26 -12.81 -11.98 16.30
CA GLU A 26 -12.04 -13.08 15.72
C GLU A 26 -11.18 -13.78 16.78
N TYR A 27 -11.00 -15.09 16.62
CA TYR A 27 -10.07 -15.87 17.41
C TYR A 27 -9.34 -16.82 16.46
N PHE A 28 -8.02 -16.74 16.45
CA PHE A 28 -7.15 -17.61 15.68
C PHE A 28 -6.19 -18.33 16.62
N GLU A 29 -6.01 -19.63 16.39
CA GLU A 29 -5.04 -20.47 17.08
C GLU A 29 -4.33 -21.29 16.00
N GLY A 30 -3.03 -21.08 15.88
CA GLY A 30 -2.14 -21.80 14.98
C GLY A 30 -1.79 -23.19 15.53
N GLU A 31 -1.23 -24.03 14.67
CA GLU A 31 -0.87 -25.41 15.00
C GLU A 31 0.25 -25.52 16.06
N ASN A 32 1.04 -24.45 16.22
CA ASN A 32 2.11 -24.33 17.20
C ASN A 32 1.64 -23.83 18.59
N GLY A 33 0.33 -23.62 18.78
CA GLY A 33 -0.23 -23.07 20.01
C GLY A 33 -0.03 -21.56 20.18
N GLU A 34 0.49 -20.86 19.17
CA GLU A 34 0.44 -19.40 19.07
C GLU A 34 -0.90 -18.98 18.49
N GLY A 35 -1.35 -17.77 18.80
CA GLY A 35 -2.63 -17.28 18.30
C GLY A 35 -2.97 -15.91 18.84
N GLU A 36 -4.03 -15.33 18.29
CA GLU A 36 -4.51 -14.02 18.68
C GLU A 36 -6.03 -13.94 18.68
N ALA A 37 -6.54 -13.05 19.53
CA ALA A 37 -7.93 -12.67 19.55
C ALA A 37 -8.06 -11.19 19.21
N MET A 38 -8.95 -10.87 18.27
CA MET A 38 -9.18 -9.51 17.80
C MET A 38 -10.62 -9.10 18.09
N PHE A 39 -10.78 -7.97 18.76
CA PHE A 39 -12.07 -7.40 19.10
C PHE A 39 -12.15 -5.95 18.62
N SER A 40 -13.21 -5.62 17.88
CA SER A 40 -13.43 -4.27 17.37
C SER A 40 -14.85 -3.79 17.60
N TRP A 41 -14.95 -2.52 18.00
CA TRP A 41 -16.19 -1.79 18.18
C TRP A 41 -16.09 -0.46 17.47
N GLY A 42 -17.17 0.03 16.88
CA GLY A 42 -17.13 1.33 16.24
C GLY A 42 -18.49 1.87 15.87
N ASN A 43 -18.44 3.10 15.36
CA ASN A 43 -19.55 3.77 14.72
C ASN A 43 -19.15 4.05 13.26
N GLU A 44 -19.71 3.26 12.33
CA GLU A 44 -19.40 3.37 10.91
C GLU A 44 -19.80 4.74 10.33
N GLU A 45 -20.86 5.38 10.84
CA GLU A 45 -21.31 6.69 10.35
C GLU A 45 -20.32 7.81 10.72
N GLN A 46 -19.68 7.70 11.88
CA GLN A 46 -18.74 8.71 12.37
C GLN A 46 -17.29 8.41 11.99
N ASN A 47 -17.03 7.23 11.38
CA ASN A 47 -15.70 6.69 11.14
C ASN A 47 -14.86 6.68 12.43
N GLU A 48 -15.45 6.18 13.51
CA GLU A 48 -14.80 6.01 14.81
C GLU A 48 -14.73 4.53 15.17
N GLY A 49 -13.67 4.12 15.85
CA GLY A 49 -13.50 2.73 16.24
C GLY A 49 -12.45 2.50 17.32
N ILE A 50 -12.63 1.42 18.06
CA ILE A 50 -11.62 0.85 18.95
C ILE A 50 -11.37 -0.58 18.50
N THR A 51 -10.10 -0.95 18.37
CA THR A 51 -9.67 -2.31 18.08
C THR A 51 -8.62 -2.75 19.10
N ILE A 52 -8.80 -3.94 19.67
CA ILE A 52 -7.89 -4.58 20.62
C ILE A 52 -7.48 -5.94 20.07
N ASN A 53 -6.18 -6.21 20.09
CA ASN A 53 -5.59 -7.50 19.77
C ASN A 53 -4.90 -8.04 21.03
N LEU A 54 -5.25 -9.27 21.40
CA LEU A 54 -4.66 -9.99 22.53
C LEU A 54 -3.99 -11.28 22.04
N ASP A 55 -2.90 -11.69 22.68
CA ASP A 55 -2.40 -13.06 22.54
C ASP A 55 -3.33 -14.06 23.28
N LEU A 56 -3.06 -15.37 23.15
CA LEU A 56 -3.84 -16.41 23.82
C LEU A 56 -3.74 -16.39 25.36
N ALA A 57 -2.72 -15.74 25.93
CA ALA A 57 -2.57 -15.54 27.37
C ALA A 57 -3.37 -14.31 27.89
N GLY A 58 -3.86 -13.46 26.99
CA GLY A 58 -4.60 -12.24 27.31
C GLY A 58 -3.73 -11.00 27.52
N ASN A 59 -2.47 -11.04 27.08
CA ASN A 59 -1.62 -9.87 27.01
C ASN A 59 -1.97 -9.03 25.79
N LEU A 60 -1.84 -7.70 25.93
CA LEU A 60 -2.15 -6.76 24.86
C LEU A 60 -1.01 -6.72 23.85
N ILE A 61 -1.28 -7.07 22.58
CA ILE A 61 -0.28 -7.00 21.50
C ILE A 61 -0.60 -5.88 20.51
N GLY A 62 -1.84 -5.37 20.51
CA GLY A 62 -2.25 -4.26 19.66
C GLY A 62 -3.46 -3.50 20.21
N LEU A 63 -3.43 -2.17 20.05
CA LEU A 63 -4.54 -1.26 20.35
C LEU A 63 -4.62 -0.18 19.26
N THR A 64 -5.82 0.17 18.86
CA THR A 64 -6.10 1.38 18.06
C THR A 64 -7.39 2.00 18.58
N ILE A 65 -7.35 3.29 18.87
CA ILE A 65 -8.49 4.11 19.28
C ILE A 65 -8.55 5.29 18.33
N ASP A 66 -9.62 5.33 17.54
CA ASP A 66 -9.97 6.43 16.67
C ASP A 66 -11.31 7.01 17.17
N LYS A 67 -11.24 8.16 17.84
CA LYS A 67 -12.38 8.90 18.39
C LYS A 67 -12.19 10.37 18.07
N LYS A 68 -13.23 11.04 17.59
CA LYS A 68 -13.21 12.48 17.32
C LYS A 68 -13.46 13.26 18.60
N ASP A 69 -12.59 13.09 19.60
CA ASP A 69 -12.72 13.80 20.86
C ASP A 69 -11.77 15.01 20.89
N HIS A 70 -12.18 16.09 20.19
CA HIS A 70 -11.46 17.36 20.24
C HIS A 70 -12.06 18.27 21.30
N ASN A 71 -11.58 18.14 22.54
CA ASN A 71 -11.70 19.22 23.52
C ASN A 71 -10.50 20.17 23.40
N PRO A 72 -10.63 21.37 22.78
CA PRO A 72 -9.52 22.30 22.56
C PRO A 72 -9.01 22.96 23.84
N ASN A 73 -9.74 22.84 24.96
CA ASN A 73 -9.42 23.52 26.21
C ASN A 73 -8.52 22.70 27.16
N VAL A 74 -8.00 21.54 26.72
CA VAL A 74 -7.13 20.70 27.55
C VAL A 74 -5.67 21.10 27.36
N ILE A 75 -4.98 21.30 28.49
CA ILE A 75 -3.53 21.58 28.51
C ILE A 75 -2.80 20.39 27.88
N SER A 76 -1.99 20.69 26.85
CA SER A 76 -1.23 19.67 26.15
C SER A 76 0.02 19.30 26.94
N LEU A 77 0.25 18.00 27.10
CA LEU A 77 1.49 17.49 27.69
C LEU A 77 2.67 17.77 26.79
N ASN A 78 3.82 18.02 27.40
CA ASN A 78 5.10 18.06 26.71
C ASN A 78 5.56 16.66 26.27
N ILE A 79 6.65 16.58 25.51
CA ILE A 79 7.09 15.32 24.91
C ILE A 79 7.64 14.35 25.97
N GLU A 80 8.30 14.84 27.00
CA GLU A 80 8.83 14.04 28.12
C GLU A 80 7.70 13.41 28.95
N GLU A 81 6.67 14.16 29.29
CA GLU A 81 5.49 13.68 30.01
C GLU A 81 4.75 12.61 29.21
N ARG A 82 4.65 12.78 27.88
CA ARG A 82 4.06 11.76 26.99
C ARG A 82 4.91 10.50 26.94
N ARG A 83 6.23 10.65 26.88
CA ARG A 83 7.17 9.51 26.93
C ARG A 83 7.02 8.74 28.23
N GLU A 84 6.99 9.44 29.37
CA GLU A 84 6.80 8.82 30.68
C GLU A 84 5.48 8.04 30.76
N ARG A 85 4.38 8.59 30.20
CA ARG A 85 3.11 7.85 30.12
C ARG A 85 3.18 6.63 29.22
N ALA A 86 3.89 6.72 28.09
CA ALA A 86 4.11 5.58 27.20
C ALA A 86 4.89 4.47 27.93
N GLU A 87 5.98 4.81 28.62
CA GLU A 87 6.79 3.86 29.39
C GLU A 87 6.01 3.25 30.55
N GLN A 88 5.26 4.05 31.31
CA GLN A 88 4.39 3.57 32.39
C GLN A 88 3.32 2.61 31.87
N PHE A 89 2.68 2.93 30.75
CA PHE A 89 1.73 2.05 30.10
C PHE A 89 2.42 0.75 29.68
N PHE A 90 3.59 0.83 29.05
CA PHE A 90 4.29 -0.35 28.58
C PHE A 90 4.67 -1.30 29.72
N ILE A 91 5.26 -0.76 30.81
CA ILE A 91 5.61 -1.52 32.02
C ILE A 91 4.36 -2.12 32.67
N SER A 92 3.21 -1.43 32.63
CA SER A 92 1.96 -1.96 33.20
C SER A 92 1.46 -3.23 32.50
N GLN A 93 1.77 -3.38 31.20
CA GLN A 93 1.43 -4.56 30.42
C GLN A 93 2.56 -5.59 30.45
N TYR A 94 3.80 -5.13 30.37
CA TYR A 94 5.01 -5.95 30.30
C TYR A 94 6.09 -5.40 31.25
N PRO A 95 6.11 -5.86 32.53
CA PRO A 95 6.96 -5.29 33.57
C PRO A 95 8.47 -5.27 33.26
N ASP A 96 8.92 -6.20 32.44
CA ASP A 96 10.32 -6.38 32.08
C ASP A 96 10.69 -5.82 30.69
N ALA A 97 9.74 -5.28 29.92
CA ALA A 97 9.97 -4.92 28.52
C ALA A 97 11.09 -3.89 28.32
N LEU A 98 11.21 -2.90 29.20
CA LEU A 98 12.25 -1.86 29.11
C LEU A 98 13.65 -2.32 29.58
N LYS A 99 13.81 -3.60 29.96
CA LYS A 99 15.14 -4.19 30.18
C LYS A 99 15.82 -4.53 28.86
N ASP A 100 15.04 -5.01 27.89
CA ASP A 100 15.54 -5.49 26.60
C ASP A 100 15.28 -4.50 25.45
N LEU A 101 14.32 -3.59 25.63
CA LEU A 101 13.91 -2.61 24.60
C LEU A 101 14.31 -1.20 25.00
N THR A 102 14.93 -0.49 24.06
CA THR A 102 15.37 0.90 24.23
C THR A 102 14.58 1.82 23.31
N LEU A 103 14.19 3.00 23.81
CA LEU A 103 13.66 4.07 22.97
C LEU A 103 14.73 4.53 21.99
N TYR A 104 14.50 4.31 20.69
CA TYR A 104 15.47 4.69 19.65
C TYR A 104 14.97 5.80 18.73
N GLN A 105 13.65 6.02 18.66
CA GLN A 105 13.07 7.05 17.81
C GLN A 105 11.80 7.63 18.44
N THR A 106 11.64 8.95 18.33
CA THR A 106 10.39 9.64 18.63
C THR A 106 9.97 10.43 17.40
N LYS A 107 8.69 10.34 17.06
CA LYS A 107 8.15 10.91 15.84
C LYS A 107 6.88 11.71 16.14
N LYS A 108 6.81 12.95 15.64
CA LYS A 108 5.61 13.78 15.70
C LYS A 108 4.68 13.40 14.54
N LEU A 109 3.46 13.02 14.86
CA LEU A 109 2.35 12.84 13.91
C LEU A 109 1.45 14.09 13.94
N SER A 110 0.36 14.10 13.17
CA SER A 110 -0.56 15.25 13.13
C SER A 110 -1.04 15.67 14.53
N ASP A 111 -1.53 14.69 15.29
CA ASP A 111 -2.20 14.91 16.58
C ASP A 111 -1.57 14.14 17.75
N THR A 112 -0.54 13.35 17.48
CA THR A 112 0.08 12.45 18.46
C THR A 112 1.61 12.46 18.36
N TYR A 113 2.26 11.90 19.37
CA TYR A 113 3.67 11.51 19.30
C TYR A 113 3.77 9.99 19.33
N ARG A 114 4.53 9.41 18.40
CA ARG A 114 4.88 8.00 18.38
C ARG A 114 6.26 7.79 18.98
N PHE A 115 6.34 6.89 19.95
CA PHE A 115 7.58 6.45 20.59
C PHE A 115 7.89 5.03 20.15
N TYR A 116 9.10 4.79 19.63
CA TYR A 116 9.53 3.48 19.12
C TYR A 116 10.57 2.85 20.04
N TYR A 117 10.31 1.62 20.47
CA TYR A 117 11.22 0.83 21.29
C TYR A 117 11.66 -0.44 20.53
N SER A 118 12.95 -0.77 20.61
CA SER A 118 13.51 -1.95 19.96
C SER A 118 14.76 -2.45 20.69
N GLN A 119 15.12 -3.72 20.48
CA GLN A 119 16.43 -4.27 20.83
C GLN A 119 17.51 -3.57 19.99
N ILE A 120 18.60 -3.16 20.65
CA ILE A 120 19.72 -2.49 20.00
C ILE A 120 20.87 -3.49 19.84
N VAL A 121 21.26 -3.74 18.60
CA VAL A 121 22.36 -4.65 18.24
C VAL A 121 23.27 -3.91 17.28
N MET A 122 24.56 -3.80 17.63
CA MET A 122 25.54 -2.96 16.91
C MET A 122 25.12 -1.48 16.83
N ASP A 123 24.55 -0.93 17.90
CA ASP A 123 24.01 0.44 17.94
C ASP A 123 22.90 0.72 16.90
N LEU A 124 22.29 -0.34 16.37
CA LEU A 124 21.20 -0.29 15.40
C LEU A 124 19.94 -0.97 15.97
N PRO A 125 18.73 -0.42 15.74
CA PRO A 125 17.50 -1.10 16.10
C PRO A 125 17.32 -2.36 15.25
N LEU A 126 17.01 -3.50 15.89
CA LEU A 126 16.86 -4.80 15.25
C LEU A 126 15.68 -4.83 14.25
N GLY A 127 14.72 -3.93 14.40
CA GLY A 127 13.70 -3.71 13.39
C GLY A 127 12.93 -2.41 13.59
N GLN A 128 12.23 -2.00 12.53
CA GLN A 128 11.23 -0.94 12.65
C GLN A 128 10.01 -1.48 13.41
N GLY A 129 9.76 -0.95 14.61
CA GLY A 129 8.51 -1.16 15.34
C GLY A 129 8.29 -2.53 15.97
N GLU A 130 9.28 -3.06 16.70
CA GLU A 130 9.04 -4.14 17.68
C GLU A 130 8.00 -3.70 18.72
N CYS A 131 8.16 -2.48 19.23
CA CYS A 131 7.12 -1.77 19.94
C CYS A 131 6.97 -0.34 19.41
N PHE A 132 5.73 0.13 19.30
CA PHE A 132 5.47 1.56 19.27
C PHE A 132 4.21 1.93 20.04
N ILE A 133 4.21 3.14 20.60
CA ILE A 133 3.09 3.71 21.37
C ILE A 133 2.82 5.12 20.85
N ASP A 134 1.56 5.40 20.49
CA ASP A 134 1.09 6.72 20.10
C ASP A 134 0.35 7.37 21.26
N ILE A 135 0.80 8.57 21.62
CA ILE A 135 0.27 9.35 22.72
C ILE A 135 -0.34 10.64 22.17
N ASP A 136 -1.62 10.87 22.46
CA ASP A 136 -2.29 12.10 22.08
C ASP A 136 -1.82 13.31 22.91
N ARG A 137 -2.36 14.50 22.62
CA ARG A 137 -1.97 15.72 23.33
C ARG A 137 -2.28 15.75 24.82
N THR A 138 -3.27 14.98 25.26
CA THR A 138 -3.72 14.91 26.64
C THR A 138 -3.06 13.75 27.41
N GLY A 139 -2.30 12.92 26.69
CA GLY A 139 -1.55 11.78 27.19
C GLY A 139 -2.34 10.48 27.25
N ASN A 140 -3.36 10.30 26.41
CA ASN A 140 -4.02 9.01 26.24
C ASN A 140 -3.25 8.13 25.24
N ILE A 141 -3.28 6.82 25.46
CA ILE A 141 -2.78 5.84 24.50
C ILE A 141 -3.83 5.69 23.40
N VAL A 142 -3.49 6.09 22.17
CA VAL A 142 -4.40 5.95 21.01
C VAL A 142 -3.97 4.84 20.07
N LYS A 143 -2.69 4.46 20.11
CA LYS A 143 -2.20 3.32 19.37
C LYS A 143 -1.10 2.61 20.14
N PHE A 144 -1.11 1.30 20.09
CA PHE A 144 -0.06 0.46 20.63
C PHE A 144 0.14 -0.74 19.72
N LYS A 145 1.39 -1.12 19.53
CA LYS A 145 1.73 -2.39 18.92
C LYS A 145 2.97 -2.91 19.62
N TYR A 146 2.95 -4.19 19.97
CA TYR A 146 4.08 -4.87 20.53
C TYR A 146 4.22 -6.26 19.93
N LYS A 147 5.45 -6.62 19.59
CA LYS A 147 5.88 -7.96 19.23
C LYS A 147 6.96 -8.35 20.22
N ASP A 148 6.92 -9.60 20.68
CA ASP A 148 7.86 -10.10 21.67
C ASP A 148 9.33 -9.89 21.27
N VAL A 149 10.16 -9.81 22.30
CA VAL A 149 11.62 -9.73 22.19
C VAL A 149 12.12 -10.90 21.35
N LYS A 150 12.95 -10.58 20.35
CA LYS A 150 13.44 -11.54 19.38
C LYS A 150 14.76 -12.15 19.83
N GLN A 151 15.07 -13.30 19.23
CA GLN A 151 16.41 -13.84 19.31
C GLN A 151 17.40 -12.88 18.63
N LEU A 152 18.48 -12.56 19.33
CA LEU A 152 19.52 -11.69 18.79
C LEU A 152 20.17 -12.35 17.57
N PRO A 153 20.34 -11.61 16.46
CA PRO A 153 20.97 -12.15 15.26
C PRO A 153 22.47 -12.40 15.51
N GLU A 154 23.01 -13.38 14.78
CA GLU A 154 24.46 -13.60 14.76
C GLU A 154 25.15 -12.49 13.96
N ILE A 155 26.18 -11.87 14.56
CA ILE A 155 26.98 -10.84 13.90
C ILE A 155 28.12 -11.52 13.15
N LYS A 156 28.05 -11.50 11.82
CA LYS A 156 29.10 -12.02 10.94
C LYS A 156 30.06 -10.91 10.54
N THR A 157 31.35 -11.16 10.74
CA THR A 157 32.45 -10.28 10.34
C THR A 157 33.45 -11.04 9.48
N PRO A 158 34.15 -10.40 8.52
CA PRO A 158 34.15 -8.97 8.21
C PRO A 158 32.95 -8.48 7.39
N LEU A 159 32.62 -7.19 7.50
CA LEU A 159 31.60 -6.53 6.66
C LEU A 159 32.22 -5.98 5.37
N ILE A 160 31.44 -5.92 4.29
CA ILE A 160 31.84 -5.23 3.05
C ILE A 160 32.04 -3.74 3.29
N SER A 161 33.02 -3.14 2.62
CA SER A 161 33.31 -1.71 2.72
C SER A 161 32.38 -0.89 1.81
N LYS A 162 32.05 0.34 2.22
CA LYS A 162 31.20 1.24 1.43
C LYS A 162 31.80 1.58 0.08
N GLU A 163 33.13 1.69 -0.02
CA GLU A 163 33.84 2.00 -1.27
C GLU A 163 33.62 0.91 -2.32
N LYS A 164 33.57 -0.37 -1.89
CA LYS A 164 33.24 -1.48 -2.79
C LYS A 164 31.80 -1.37 -3.30
N LEU A 165 30.86 -1.00 -2.44
CA LEU A 165 29.46 -0.80 -2.82
C LEU A 165 29.29 0.36 -3.80
N ILE A 166 29.90 1.51 -3.53
CA ILE A 166 29.89 2.67 -4.43
C ILE A 166 30.46 2.28 -5.80
N LYS A 167 31.62 1.60 -5.82
CA LYS A 167 32.24 1.14 -7.07
C LYS A 167 31.34 0.15 -7.83
N HIS A 168 30.62 -0.71 -7.12
CA HIS A 168 29.67 -1.62 -7.74
C HIS A 168 28.51 -0.88 -8.39
N VAL A 169 27.91 0.09 -7.69
CA VAL A 169 26.84 0.91 -8.26
C VAL A 169 27.36 1.70 -9.46
N GLN A 170 28.53 2.34 -9.39
CA GLN A 170 29.14 3.05 -10.53
C GLN A 170 29.28 2.18 -11.79
N ASN A 171 29.53 0.89 -11.63
CA ASN A 171 29.73 -0.03 -12.76
C ASN A 171 28.44 -0.63 -13.30
N LYS A 172 27.36 -0.67 -12.51
CA LYS A 172 26.12 -1.36 -12.87
C LYS A 172 24.88 -0.46 -12.91
N LEU A 173 24.98 0.79 -12.46
CA LEU A 173 23.86 1.70 -12.39
C LEU A 173 23.32 1.96 -13.80
N GLU A 174 22.07 1.59 -14.00
CA GLU A 174 21.31 1.97 -15.16
C GLU A 174 20.16 2.87 -14.77
N PHE A 175 19.76 3.73 -15.69
CA PHE A 175 18.56 4.54 -15.58
C PHE A 175 17.61 4.23 -16.71
N GLN A 176 16.33 4.21 -16.34
CA GLN A 176 15.21 4.17 -17.26
C GLN A 176 14.50 5.52 -17.22
N LEU A 177 14.29 6.13 -18.39
CA LEU A 177 13.53 7.37 -18.51
C LEU A 177 12.03 7.04 -18.37
N ARG A 178 11.37 7.62 -17.37
CA ARG A 178 9.94 7.39 -17.09
C ARG A 178 9.25 8.71 -16.72
N ILE A 179 7.93 8.69 -16.71
CA ILE A 179 7.12 9.75 -16.09
C ILE A 179 6.68 9.26 -14.72
N ALA A 180 6.97 9.99 -13.66
CA ALA A 180 6.54 9.65 -12.31
C ALA A 180 5.51 10.66 -11.79
N ASN A 181 4.53 10.16 -11.05
CA ASN A 181 3.64 11.03 -10.27
C ASN A 181 4.26 11.27 -8.89
N LEU A 182 4.73 12.50 -8.67
CA LEU A 182 5.39 12.88 -7.43
C LEU A 182 4.38 13.54 -6.52
N TYR A 183 4.25 13.00 -5.31
CA TYR A 183 3.41 13.57 -4.26
C TYR A 183 4.26 14.15 -3.13
N THR A 184 3.89 15.33 -2.66
CA THR A 184 4.52 16.08 -1.56
C THR A 184 4.46 15.35 -0.22
N ASN A 185 3.55 14.40 -0.03
CA ASN A 185 3.47 13.58 1.18
C ASN A 185 4.45 12.38 1.16
N LEU A 186 4.90 11.92 -0.02
CA LEU A 186 5.83 10.79 -0.15
C LEU A 186 7.25 11.21 -0.54
N HIS A 187 7.39 12.34 -1.25
CA HIS A 187 8.66 12.81 -1.83
C HIS A 187 9.04 14.20 -1.32
N ASP A 188 10.33 14.51 -1.37
CA ASP A 188 10.93 15.81 -1.00
C ASP A 188 10.69 16.93 -2.03
N VAL A 189 9.51 16.93 -2.66
CA VAL A 189 9.08 17.95 -3.64
C VAL A 189 8.17 19.00 -3.00
N THR A 190 8.02 20.14 -3.69
CA THR A 190 7.21 21.28 -3.26
C THR A 190 5.75 21.23 -3.72
N GLU A 191 5.45 20.48 -4.77
CA GLU A 191 4.11 20.37 -5.35
C GLU A 191 3.86 18.96 -5.91
N ASP A 192 2.59 18.56 -5.91
CA ASP A 192 2.14 17.30 -6.51
C ASP A 192 2.12 17.46 -8.03
N ALA A 193 2.94 16.71 -8.75
CA ALA A 193 3.08 16.86 -10.20
C ALA A 193 3.62 15.61 -10.89
N LEU A 194 3.24 15.45 -12.15
CA LEU A 194 3.92 14.55 -13.06
C LEU A 194 5.25 15.16 -13.49
N ARG A 195 6.33 14.38 -13.42
CA ARG A 195 7.65 14.80 -13.90
C ARG A 195 8.30 13.74 -14.76
N LEU A 196 9.08 14.19 -15.74
CA LEU A 196 9.99 13.33 -16.50
C LEU A 196 11.23 13.06 -15.63
N VAL A 197 11.51 11.79 -15.36
CA VAL A 197 12.55 11.39 -14.41
C VAL A 197 13.40 10.22 -14.91
N TYR A 198 14.61 10.15 -14.40
CA TYR A 198 15.46 8.97 -14.47
C TYR A 198 15.24 8.10 -13.22
N VAL A 199 14.74 6.88 -13.42
CA VAL A 199 14.53 5.88 -12.37
C VAL A 199 15.70 4.91 -12.33
N PRO A 200 16.42 4.74 -11.21
CA PRO A 200 17.55 3.82 -11.12
C PRO A 200 17.05 2.37 -11.22
N SER A 201 17.79 1.53 -11.94
CA SER A 201 17.64 0.07 -11.93
C SER A 201 18.91 -0.55 -11.32
N PRO A 202 18.79 -1.33 -10.23
CA PRO A 202 17.58 -1.57 -9.45
C PRO A 202 17.14 -0.33 -8.67
N SER A 203 15.82 -0.16 -8.48
CA SER A 203 15.27 1.01 -7.76
C SER A 203 15.44 0.94 -6.24
N PHE A 204 15.74 -0.26 -5.71
CA PHE A 204 16.02 -0.50 -4.30
C PHE A 204 17.40 -1.16 -4.15
N MET A 205 18.39 -0.36 -3.78
CA MET A 205 19.75 -0.84 -3.57
C MET A 205 19.97 -1.20 -2.09
N LYS A 206 19.65 -2.44 -1.74
CA LYS A 206 19.93 -3.05 -0.43
C LYS A 206 20.91 -4.20 -0.61
N TYR A 207 22.09 -4.11 0.01
CA TYR A 207 23.17 -5.10 -0.11
C TYR A 207 23.37 -5.86 1.19
N LYS A 208 23.61 -7.17 1.13
CA LYS A 208 24.02 -7.96 2.30
C LYS A 208 25.35 -7.42 2.85
N ALA A 209 25.42 -7.13 4.14
CA ALA A 209 26.62 -6.54 4.75
C ALA A 209 27.71 -7.58 5.02
N ASP A 210 27.34 -8.85 5.23
CA ASP A 210 28.21 -9.97 5.57
C ASP A 210 28.82 -10.69 4.36
N VAL A 211 28.49 -10.26 3.14
CA VAL A 211 29.04 -10.81 1.89
C VAL A 211 30.05 -9.83 1.32
N LEU A 212 31.32 -10.26 1.19
CA LEU A 212 32.42 -9.40 0.74
C LEU A 212 32.33 -8.96 -0.74
N GLU A 213 31.46 -9.63 -1.50
CA GLU A 213 31.04 -9.25 -2.84
C GLU A 213 29.63 -8.64 -2.80
N PRO A 214 29.40 -7.49 -3.46
CA PRO A 214 28.10 -6.81 -3.43
C PRO A 214 26.99 -7.71 -3.96
N THR A 215 26.11 -8.14 -3.05
CA THR A 215 24.95 -8.99 -3.34
C THR A 215 23.69 -8.29 -2.87
N LEU A 216 22.74 -8.04 -3.77
CA LEU A 216 21.45 -7.45 -3.41
C LEU A 216 20.62 -8.41 -2.57
N THR A 217 19.85 -7.88 -1.62
CA THR A 217 18.95 -8.69 -0.76
C THR A 217 17.68 -9.08 -1.49
N ILE A 218 17.24 -8.23 -2.44
CA ILE A 218 16.15 -8.48 -3.35
C ILE A 218 16.74 -8.31 -4.74
N SER A 219 17.01 -9.42 -5.41
CA SER A 219 17.08 -9.42 -6.86
C SER A 219 15.64 -9.50 -7.31
N HIS A 220 15.05 -8.39 -7.74
CA HIS A 220 13.85 -8.54 -8.56
C HIS A 220 14.33 -9.27 -9.83
N GLU A 221 14.07 -10.57 -9.91
CA GLU A 221 14.21 -11.35 -11.14
C GLU A 221 13.21 -10.87 -12.22
N GLU A 222 12.40 -9.85 -11.92
CA GLU A 222 11.40 -9.22 -12.79
C GLU A 222 11.98 -8.15 -13.75
N GLU A 223 13.14 -8.40 -14.34
CA GLU A 223 13.47 -7.84 -15.66
C GLU A 223 13.39 -8.95 -16.73
N GLU A 224 12.42 -9.86 -16.60
CA GLU A 224 11.93 -10.56 -17.79
C GLU A 224 11.51 -9.52 -18.83
N LEU A 225 11.87 -9.74 -20.10
CA LEU A 225 11.50 -8.85 -21.19
C LEU A 225 9.98 -8.69 -21.23
N GLN A 226 9.48 -7.62 -20.62
CA GLN A 226 8.07 -7.29 -20.65
C GLN A 226 7.71 -6.90 -22.09
N ASN A 227 7.05 -7.81 -22.80
CA ASN A 227 6.64 -7.60 -24.17
C ASN A 227 5.36 -6.76 -24.19
N PHE A 228 5.48 -5.54 -24.71
CA PHE A 228 4.36 -4.61 -24.85
C PHE A 228 4.01 -4.41 -26.33
N VAL A 229 2.73 -4.56 -26.66
CA VAL A 229 2.23 -4.40 -28.03
C VAL A 229 1.29 -3.20 -28.12
N SER A 230 1.51 -2.36 -29.14
CA SER A 230 0.65 -1.22 -29.43
C SER A 230 -0.76 -1.67 -29.80
N LEU A 231 -1.76 -0.93 -29.32
CA LEU A 231 -3.15 -1.23 -29.62
C LEU A 231 -3.55 -0.69 -31.01
N PRO A 232 -4.40 -1.41 -31.75
CA PRO A 232 -4.92 -0.90 -33.02
C PRO A 232 -5.80 0.33 -32.78
N ALA A 233 -5.75 1.27 -33.72
CA ALA A 233 -6.68 2.39 -33.74
C ALA A 233 -8.12 1.87 -33.90
N PRO A 234 -9.11 2.47 -33.22
CA PRO A 234 -10.50 2.05 -33.34
C PRO A 234 -10.99 2.19 -34.79
N THR A 235 -11.58 1.12 -35.33
CA THR A 235 -12.07 1.03 -36.72
C THR A 235 -13.38 1.79 -36.97
N SER A 236 -14.05 2.28 -35.92
CA SER A 236 -15.28 3.05 -36.03
C SER A 236 -15.29 4.21 -35.03
N THR A 237 -15.78 5.37 -35.48
CA THR A 237 -16.16 6.48 -34.61
C THR A 237 -17.45 6.04 -33.90
N ILE A 238 -17.31 5.41 -32.74
CA ILE A 238 -18.48 5.10 -31.92
C ILE A 238 -19.11 6.44 -31.56
N VAL A 239 -20.37 6.65 -31.97
CA VAL A 239 -21.20 7.74 -31.47
C VAL A 239 -21.18 7.61 -29.96
N HIS A 240 -20.70 8.65 -29.27
CA HIS A 240 -20.82 8.75 -27.83
C HIS A 240 -22.30 8.65 -27.48
N ASN A 241 -22.76 7.44 -27.19
CA ASN A 241 -23.98 7.28 -26.44
C ASN A 241 -23.65 7.82 -25.05
N ASP A 242 -24.46 8.76 -24.56
CA ASP A 242 -24.45 9.23 -23.17
C ASP A 242 -24.89 8.07 -22.25
N LEU A 243 -24.08 7.00 -22.22
CA LEU A 243 -24.29 5.86 -21.35
C LEU A 243 -24.00 6.32 -19.93
N SER A 244 -24.96 6.04 -19.06
CA SER A 244 -24.81 6.19 -17.62
C SER A 244 -23.71 5.27 -17.08
N ILE A 245 -23.16 5.60 -15.91
CA ILE A 245 -22.16 4.75 -15.25
C ILE A 245 -22.72 3.35 -14.97
N GLU A 246 -24.01 3.28 -14.65
CA GLU A 246 -24.74 2.05 -14.39
C GLU A 246 -24.79 1.15 -15.64
N GLU A 247 -25.02 1.73 -16.81
CA GLU A 247 -25.02 0.98 -18.09
C GLU A 247 -23.61 0.49 -18.46
N ILE A 248 -22.58 1.28 -18.16
CA ILE A 248 -21.18 0.89 -18.42
C ILE A 248 -20.75 -0.26 -17.50
N ILE A 249 -21.09 -0.19 -16.21
CA ILE A 249 -20.75 -1.19 -15.19
C ILE A 249 -21.63 -2.45 -15.35
N GLY A 250 -22.84 -2.30 -15.88
CA GLY A 250 -23.83 -3.39 -16.00
C GLY A 250 -24.75 -3.53 -14.79
N ILE A 251 -25.03 -2.45 -14.07
CA ILE A 251 -25.95 -2.44 -12.92
C ILE A 251 -27.38 -2.73 -13.40
N THR A 252 -28.08 -3.61 -12.69
CA THR A 252 -29.44 -4.05 -13.06
C THR A 252 -30.50 -3.38 -12.18
N LYS A 253 -31.78 -3.40 -12.62
CA LYS A 253 -32.91 -2.84 -11.85
C LYS A 253 -33.17 -3.52 -10.49
N ARG A 254 -32.61 -4.73 -10.29
CA ARG A 254 -32.68 -5.47 -9.02
C ARG A 254 -31.70 -4.93 -7.98
N MET A 255 -30.72 -4.13 -8.41
CA MET A 255 -29.75 -3.55 -7.50
C MET A 255 -30.21 -2.20 -6.99
N GLU A 256 -29.74 -1.85 -5.81
CA GLU A 256 -29.88 -0.53 -5.20
C GLU A 256 -28.55 -0.08 -4.61
N VAL A 257 -28.38 1.24 -4.48
CA VAL A 257 -27.22 1.82 -3.80
C VAL A 257 -27.41 1.60 -2.31
N ILE A 258 -26.45 0.92 -1.69
CA ILE A 258 -26.45 0.67 -0.23
C ILE A 258 -25.46 1.56 0.52
N ARG A 259 -24.51 2.18 -0.20
CA ARG A 259 -23.49 3.06 0.37
C ARG A 259 -22.91 3.99 -0.68
N GLU A 260 -22.79 5.25 -0.31
CA GLU A 260 -21.99 6.26 -1.00
C GLU A 260 -20.94 6.79 -0.01
N VAL A 261 -19.68 6.89 -0.46
CA VAL A 261 -18.57 7.32 0.38
C VAL A 261 -17.84 8.44 -0.32
N ASP A 262 -17.74 9.58 0.34
CA ASP A 262 -16.82 10.64 -0.04
C ASP A 262 -15.38 10.17 0.23
N MET A 263 -14.58 10.01 -0.82
CA MET A 263 -13.19 9.51 -0.73
C MET A 263 -12.15 10.64 -0.81
N GLY A 264 -12.56 11.89 -0.57
CA GLY A 264 -11.70 13.07 -0.63
C GLY A 264 -12.12 14.03 -1.74
N GLU A 265 -11.21 14.92 -2.15
CA GLU A 265 -11.56 16.06 -3.01
C GLU A 265 -12.16 15.63 -4.36
N ASP A 266 -11.64 14.56 -4.97
CA ASP A 266 -11.90 14.23 -6.38
C ASP A 266 -12.63 12.91 -6.61
N GLU A 267 -12.89 12.11 -5.57
CA GLU A 267 -13.38 10.74 -5.70
C GLU A 267 -14.61 10.45 -4.85
N MET A 268 -15.52 9.67 -5.42
CA MET A 268 -16.70 9.16 -4.74
C MET A 268 -16.81 7.66 -4.97
N GLY A 269 -16.92 6.90 -3.89
CA GLY A 269 -17.20 5.48 -3.93
C GLY A 269 -18.70 5.22 -3.88
N ILE A 270 -19.20 4.33 -4.75
CA ILE A 270 -20.60 3.90 -4.76
C ILE A 270 -20.63 2.37 -4.69
N VAL A 271 -21.52 1.84 -3.85
CA VAL A 271 -21.70 0.40 -3.66
C VAL A 271 -23.15 0.02 -3.92
N TRP A 272 -23.33 -0.91 -4.86
CA TRP A 272 -24.62 -1.50 -5.19
C TRP A 272 -24.71 -2.93 -4.66
N ARG A 273 -25.94 -3.35 -4.34
CA ARG A 273 -26.29 -4.72 -3.94
C ARG A 273 -27.70 -5.05 -4.39
N ASP A 274 -28.00 -6.33 -4.56
CA ASP A 274 -29.36 -6.80 -4.87
C ASP A 274 -30.34 -6.45 -3.73
N LYS A 275 -31.53 -5.96 -4.07
CA LYS A 275 -32.60 -5.56 -3.15
C LYS A 275 -33.12 -6.72 -2.29
N ASP A 276 -33.04 -7.93 -2.81
CA ASP A 276 -33.48 -9.14 -2.11
C ASP A 276 -32.34 -9.77 -1.29
N TRP A 277 -31.20 -9.08 -1.16
CA TRP A 277 -30.08 -9.59 -0.39
C TRP A 277 -30.36 -9.56 1.11
N GLU A 278 -30.28 -10.73 1.74
CA GLU A 278 -30.41 -10.86 3.18
C GLU A 278 -29.15 -11.44 3.81
N MET A 279 -28.70 -10.80 4.89
CA MET A 279 -27.67 -11.38 5.75
C MET A 279 -28.31 -12.33 6.77
N LYS A 280 -27.98 -13.62 6.69
CA LYS A 280 -28.37 -14.59 7.71
C LYS A 280 -27.45 -14.49 8.93
N GLY A 281 -27.90 -13.78 9.96
CA GLY A 281 -27.23 -13.69 11.28
C GLY A 281 -26.06 -12.70 11.33
N ARG A 282 -25.64 -12.35 12.55
CA ARG A 282 -24.52 -11.42 12.80
C ARG A 282 -23.24 -12.21 13.10
N ASP A 283 -22.57 -12.66 12.05
CA ASP A 283 -21.25 -13.32 12.15
C ASP A 283 -20.16 -12.26 12.38
N LEU A 284 -19.67 -12.13 13.61
CA LEU A 284 -18.63 -11.15 13.95
C LEU A 284 -17.21 -11.61 13.57
N SER A 285 -17.03 -12.69 12.82
CA SER A 285 -15.69 -13.06 12.31
C SER A 285 -15.19 -12.09 11.22
N MET A 286 -13.89 -12.12 10.91
CA MET A 286 -13.29 -11.42 9.78
C MET A 286 -13.96 -11.83 8.46
N LYS A 287 -14.28 -13.12 8.32
CA LYS A 287 -15.04 -13.64 7.19
C LYS A 287 -16.46 -13.07 7.15
N GLY A 288 -17.12 -12.97 8.30
CA GLY A 288 -18.43 -12.34 8.43
C GLY A 288 -18.42 -10.86 8.08
N LEU A 289 -17.39 -10.12 8.52
CA LEU A 289 -17.16 -8.72 8.16
C LEU A 289 -16.95 -8.57 6.65
N PHE A 290 -16.03 -9.32 6.06
CA PHE A 290 -15.81 -9.29 4.61
C PHE A 290 -17.10 -9.60 3.83
N LYS A 291 -17.89 -10.58 4.31
CA LYS A 291 -19.19 -10.88 3.71
C LYS A 291 -20.17 -9.72 3.80
N ARG A 292 -20.24 -9.01 4.93
CA ARG A 292 -21.10 -7.82 5.09
C ARG A 292 -20.73 -6.70 4.14
N HIS A 293 -19.44 -6.39 4.04
CA HIS A 293 -18.97 -5.22 3.30
C HIS A 293 -18.87 -5.45 1.80
N SER A 294 -18.49 -6.66 1.37
CA SER A 294 -18.05 -6.88 -0.01
C SER A 294 -18.83 -7.98 -0.73
N LYS A 295 -19.31 -9.03 -0.03
CA LYS A 295 -19.98 -10.14 -0.71
C LYS A 295 -21.25 -9.64 -1.41
N ASP A 296 -21.43 -10.14 -2.64
CA ASP A 296 -22.60 -9.86 -3.49
C ASP A 296 -22.81 -8.36 -3.74
N THR A 297 -21.71 -7.60 -3.81
CA THR A 297 -21.73 -6.17 -4.16
C THR A 297 -21.06 -5.89 -5.49
N VAL A 298 -21.41 -4.74 -6.05
CA VAL A 298 -20.61 -4.05 -7.06
C VAL A 298 -20.10 -2.77 -6.42
N THR A 299 -18.79 -2.54 -6.46
CA THR A 299 -18.17 -1.31 -5.94
C THR A 299 -17.55 -0.56 -7.09
N ALA A 300 -17.81 0.75 -7.19
CA ALA A 300 -17.16 1.62 -8.16
C ALA A 300 -16.59 2.87 -7.48
N ILE A 301 -15.51 3.39 -8.05
CA ILE A 301 -14.96 4.71 -7.74
C ILE A 301 -15.18 5.60 -8.96
N ILE A 302 -15.77 6.76 -8.75
CA ILE A 302 -16.04 7.75 -9.79
C ILE A 302 -15.36 9.08 -9.48
N SER A 303 -14.96 9.79 -10.52
CA SER A 303 -14.42 11.14 -10.42
C SER A 303 -15.55 12.15 -10.15
N LYS A 304 -15.48 12.89 -9.05
CA LYS A 304 -16.42 13.98 -8.75
C LYS A 304 -16.35 15.10 -9.79
N LYS A 305 -15.16 15.39 -10.31
CA LYS A 305 -14.91 16.43 -11.32
C LYS A 305 -15.54 16.12 -12.67
N THR A 306 -15.46 14.86 -13.11
CA THR A 306 -15.83 14.48 -14.49
C THR A 306 -17.07 13.60 -14.57
N GLY A 307 -17.54 13.03 -13.45
CA GLY A 307 -18.60 12.02 -13.40
C GLY A 307 -18.19 10.67 -14.01
N LYS A 308 -16.93 10.49 -14.42
CA LYS A 308 -16.45 9.29 -15.10
C LYS A 308 -16.00 8.21 -14.10
N ILE A 309 -16.14 6.97 -14.52
CA ILE A 309 -15.66 5.79 -13.80
C ILE A 309 -14.11 5.79 -13.78
N LYS A 310 -13.53 5.67 -12.57
CA LYS A 310 -12.11 5.42 -12.38
C LYS A 310 -11.82 3.93 -12.20
N SER A 311 -12.65 3.23 -11.43
CA SER A 311 -12.53 1.78 -11.25
C SER A 311 -13.87 1.16 -10.85
N PHE A 312 -14.04 -0.13 -11.09
CA PHE A 312 -15.11 -0.91 -10.47
C PHE A 312 -14.74 -2.39 -10.35
N ILE A 313 -15.40 -3.07 -9.42
CA ILE A 313 -15.25 -4.50 -9.19
C ILE A 313 -16.61 -5.14 -8.85
N TRP A 314 -16.87 -6.28 -9.47
CA TRP A 314 -17.96 -7.19 -9.16
C TRP A 314 -17.46 -8.26 -8.17
N PHE A 315 -17.91 -8.18 -6.91
CA PHE A 315 -17.59 -9.13 -5.85
C PHE A 315 -18.56 -10.33 -5.80
N PHE A 316 -19.33 -10.56 -6.87
CA PHE A 316 -20.23 -11.70 -7.01
C PHE A 316 -19.95 -12.45 -8.31
N GLU A 317 -20.04 -13.78 -8.23
CA GLU A 317 -19.86 -14.67 -9.35
C GLU A 317 -21.06 -14.60 -10.28
N ARG A 318 -20.86 -14.00 -11.45
CA ARG A 318 -21.90 -13.97 -12.49
C ARG A 318 -21.83 -15.26 -13.30
N ASN A 319 -22.90 -16.05 -13.19
CA ASN A 319 -23.05 -17.28 -13.95
C ASN A 319 -23.52 -17.01 -15.38
N GLY A 320 -23.03 -17.81 -16.31
CA GLY A 320 -23.47 -17.85 -17.70
C GLY A 320 -22.98 -19.13 -18.36
N ASN A 321 -23.43 -19.34 -19.60
CA ASN A 321 -23.20 -20.59 -20.33
C ASN A 321 -22.19 -20.42 -21.48
N LEU A 322 -21.48 -19.29 -21.53
CA LEU A 322 -20.40 -19.09 -22.49
C LEU A 322 -19.13 -19.76 -21.97
N ASP A 323 -18.20 -20.00 -22.88
CA ASP A 323 -16.82 -20.38 -22.57
C ASP A 323 -15.91 -19.62 -23.55
N LEU A 324 -15.75 -18.33 -23.28
CA LEU A 324 -15.02 -17.43 -24.17
C LEU A 324 -13.52 -17.65 -24.03
N SER A 325 -12.85 -17.78 -25.16
CA SER A 325 -11.38 -17.74 -25.25
C SER A 325 -10.83 -16.33 -24.96
N ARG A 326 -9.52 -16.22 -24.76
CA ARG A 326 -8.82 -14.92 -24.64
C ARG A 326 -9.04 -14.04 -25.88
N GLU A 327 -9.03 -14.63 -27.07
CA GLU A 327 -9.27 -13.92 -28.33
C GLU A 327 -10.69 -13.34 -28.41
N GLU A 328 -11.68 -14.03 -27.85
CA GLU A 328 -13.08 -13.55 -27.78
C GLU A 328 -13.30 -12.53 -26.65
N CYS A 329 -12.50 -12.63 -25.57
CA CYS A 329 -12.53 -11.69 -24.44
C CYS A 329 -11.86 -10.36 -24.79
N PHE A 330 -10.79 -10.37 -25.59
CA PHE A 330 -10.02 -9.15 -25.88
C PHE A 330 -10.85 -8.03 -26.53
N PRO A 331 -11.67 -8.26 -27.57
CA PRO A 331 -12.55 -7.23 -28.12
C PRO A 331 -13.54 -6.65 -27.10
N LYS A 332 -13.97 -7.44 -26.11
CA LYS A 332 -14.86 -6.98 -25.04
C LYS A 332 -14.12 -6.04 -24.08
N ALA A 333 -12.88 -6.37 -23.73
CA ALA A 333 -12.00 -5.49 -22.96
C ALA A 333 -11.71 -4.17 -23.71
N ILE A 334 -11.45 -4.24 -25.02
CA ILE A 334 -11.26 -3.04 -25.84
C ILE A 334 -12.55 -2.20 -25.92
N ASN A 335 -13.72 -2.82 -26.02
CA ASN A 335 -14.99 -2.09 -26.09
C ASN A 335 -15.26 -1.26 -24.83
N ILE A 336 -14.96 -1.80 -23.63
CA ILE A 336 -15.12 -1.04 -22.39
C ILE A 336 -14.11 0.10 -22.29
N LEU A 337 -12.85 -0.13 -22.70
CA LEU A 337 -11.84 0.93 -22.76
C LEU A 337 -12.26 2.04 -23.72
N GLN A 338 -12.79 1.73 -24.89
CA GLN A 338 -13.30 2.73 -25.84
C GLN A 338 -14.43 3.59 -25.25
N LYS A 339 -15.31 2.99 -24.44
CA LYS A 339 -16.42 3.71 -23.79
C LYS A 339 -15.94 4.67 -22.69
N ILE A 340 -15.02 4.22 -21.84
CA ILE A 340 -14.55 4.98 -20.68
C ILE A 340 -13.44 5.96 -21.09
N PHE A 341 -12.56 5.51 -21.97
CA PHE A 341 -11.32 6.17 -22.38
C PHE A 341 -11.14 6.12 -23.91
N PRO A 342 -11.79 7.01 -24.67
CA PRO A 342 -11.86 6.93 -26.14
C PRO A 342 -10.51 6.96 -26.86
N ASN A 343 -9.53 7.66 -26.29
CA ASN A 343 -8.18 7.80 -26.86
C ASN A 343 -7.19 6.76 -26.30
N TYR A 344 -7.66 5.67 -25.71
CA TYR A 344 -6.81 4.67 -25.04
C TYR A 344 -5.66 4.16 -25.91
N PHE A 345 -5.89 3.96 -27.21
CA PHE A 345 -4.89 3.43 -28.14
C PHE A 345 -3.65 4.34 -28.30
N GLN A 346 -3.76 5.63 -27.95
CA GLN A 346 -2.63 6.57 -27.99
C GLN A 346 -1.73 6.47 -26.76
N TYR A 347 -2.23 5.91 -25.66
CA TYR A 347 -1.56 5.96 -24.36
C TYR A 347 -1.35 4.57 -23.73
N LEU A 348 -1.97 3.53 -24.27
CA LEU A 348 -1.93 2.17 -23.72
C LEU A 348 -1.20 1.21 -24.66
N GLN A 349 -0.38 0.36 -24.06
CA GLN A 349 0.21 -0.81 -24.70
C GLN A 349 -0.17 -2.07 -23.92
N LEU A 350 -0.63 -3.10 -24.62
CA LEU A 350 -1.01 -4.38 -24.03
C LEU A 350 0.24 -5.08 -23.51
N PHE A 351 0.21 -5.52 -22.26
CA PHE A 351 1.19 -6.46 -21.72
C PHE A 351 0.89 -7.87 -22.25
N VAL A 352 1.89 -8.48 -22.88
CA VAL A 352 1.81 -9.84 -23.42
C VAL A 352 2.72 -10.74 -22.60
N THR A 353 2.11 -11.53 -21.72
CA THR A 353 2.78 -12.66 -21.06
C THR A 353 2.84 -13.85 -22.01
N GLU A 354 4.02 -14.47 -22.14
CA GLU A 354 4.22 -15.62 -23.02
C GLU A 354 3.70 -16.95 -22.43
N ASN A 355 3.34 -16.98 -21.15
CA ASN A 355 2.72 -18.12 -20.49
C ASN A 355 1.83 -17.65 -19.35
N GLU A 356 0.56 -18.07 -19.38
CA GLU A 356 -0.29 -18.29 -18.21
C GLU A 356 -1.57 -18.99 -18.71
N GLU A 357 -1.47 -20.30 -18.93
CA GLU A 357 -2.64 -21.18 -18.93
C GLU A 357 -3.07 -21.36 -17.47
N GLU A 358 -3.85 -20.43 -16.95
CA GLU A 358 -4.64 -20.68 -15.74
C GLU A 358 -6.13 -20.67 -16.13
N GLU A 359 -6.82 -21.79 -15.89
CA GLU A 359 -8.27 -21.94 -16.02
C GLU A 359 -9.00 -21.08 -14.97
N HIS A 360 -9.03 -19.76 -15.19
CA HIS A 360 -9.90 -18.86 -14.45
C HIS A 360 -11.19 -18.64 -15.21
N ASP A 361 -12.29 -18.45 -14.47
CA ASP A 361 -13.58 -17.99 -15.01
C ASP A 361 -13.52 -16.57 -15.59
N LYS A 362 -12.36 -15.91 -15.49
CA LYS A 362 -12.10 -14.54 -15.93
C LYS A 362 -10.81 -14.47 -16.72
N GLU A 363 -10.84 -13.72 -17.80
CA GLU A 363 -9.66 -13.37 -18.59
C GLU A 363 -9.24 -11.93 -18.25
N SER A 364 -7.98 -11.74 -17.85
CA SER A 364 -7.45 -10.44 -17.43
C SER A 364 -6.47 -9.86 -18.46
N PHE A 365 -6.64 -8.58 -18.77
CA PHE A 365 -5.78 -7.81 -19.66
C PHE A 365 -5.17 -6.65 -18.89
N GLU A 366 -3.85 -6.56 -18.94
CA GLU A 366 -3.07 -5.48 -18.34
C GLU A 366 -2.46 -4.61 -19.44
N PHE A 367 -2.54 -3.30 -19.26
CA PHE A 367 -2.06 -2.30 -20.20
C PHE A 367 -1.13 -1.33 -19.49
N ARG A 368 0.10 -1.22 -19.98
CA ARG A 368 1.03 -0.19 -19.51
C ARG A 368 0.65 1.15 -20.13
N MET A 369 0.73 2.21 -19.32
CA MET A 369 0.55 3.56 -19.80
C MET A 369 1.84 4.23 -20.28
N HIS A 370 1.72 5.07 -21.30
CA HIS A 370 2.77 5.97 -21.78
C HIS A 370 2.20 7.32 -22.22
N ASN A 371 3.03 8.33 -22.42
CA ASN A 371 2.61 9.70 -22.77
C ASN A 371 2.25 9.95 -24.25
N GLY A 372 2.01 8.91 -25.05
CA GLY A 372 1.87 9.04 -26.51
C GLY A 372 3.18 9.16 -27.30
N HIS A 373 4.32 9.44 -26.64
CA HIS A 373 5.66 9.44 -27.24
C HIS A 373 6.47 8.18 -26.89
N GLY A 374 5.82 7.18 -26.29
CA GLY A 374 6.44 5.91 -25.90
C GLY A 374 7.15 5.93 -24.54
N ILE A 375 7.15 7.05 -23.81
CA ILE A 375 7.76 7.12 -22.47
C ILE A 375 6.78 6.55 -21.45
N PRO A 376 7.13 5.46 -20.75
CA PRO A 376 6.23 4.80 -19.82
C PRO A 376 6.00 5.65 -18.57
N ILE A 377 4.79 5.57 -18.03
CA ILE A 377 4.47 6.12 -16.71
C ILE A 377 4.86 5.07 -15.67
N HIS A 378 5.61 5.48 -14.66
CA HIS A 378 6.15 4.59 -13.63
C HIS A 378 5.02 4.04 -12.75
N LEU A 379 4.97 2.70 -12.63
CA LEU A 379 4.00 1.93 -11.83
C LEU A 379 2.52 2.12 -12.21
N GLU A 380 2.24 2.67 -13.39
CA GLU A 380 0.89 2.98 -13.83
C GLU A 380 0.39 1.95 -14.87
N PHE A 381 -0.64 1.19 -14.49
CA PHE A 381 -1.25 0.17 -15.32
C PHE A 381 -2.77 0.29 -15.32
N VAL A 382 -3.37 0.07 -16.48
CA VAL A 382 -4.81 -0.12 -16.63
C VAL A 382 -5.09 -1.61 -16.69
N ARG A 383 -6.10 -2.08 -15.95
CA ARG A 383 -6.48 -3.50 -15.92
C ARG A 383 -7.96 -3.68 -16.22
N VAL A 384 -8.28 -4.68 -17.04
CA VAL A 384 -9.65 -5.07 -17.38
C VAL A 384 -9.77 -6.58 -17.24
N ALA A 385 -10.76 -7.05 -16.48
CA ALA A 385 -11.08 -8.48 -16.41
C ALA A 385 -12.47 -8.76 -17.00
N VAL A 386 -12.51 -9.68 -17.96
CA VAL A 386 -13.72 -10.13 -18.66
C VAL A 386 -14.13 -11.48 -18.10
N ASN A 387 -15.39 -11.63 -17.72
CA ASN A 387 -15.93 -12.91 -17.30
C ASN A 387 -16.15 -13.82 -18.52
N ARG A 388 -15.51 -14.99 -18.57
CA ARG A 388 -15.56 -15.92 -19.72
C ARG A 388 -16.94 -16.55 -19.90
N LYS A 389 -17.71 -16.70 -18.82
CA LYS A 389 -19.05 -17.30 -18.82
C LYS A 389 -20.16 -16.37 -19.29
N THR A 390 -19.97 -15.06 -19.16
CA THR A 390 -21.01 -14.04 -19.45
C THR A 390 -20.57 -13.03 -20.50
N GLY A 391 -19.26 -12.87 -20.73
CA GLY A 391 -18.68 -11.87 -21.62
C GLY A 391 -18.87 -10.42 -21.18
N GLN A 392 -19.25 -10.16 -19.93
CA GLN A 392 -19.31 -8.81 -19.36
C GLN A 392 -18.10 -8.57 -18.45
N ILE A 393 -17.86 -7.30 -18.11
CA ILE A 393 -16.68 -6.87 -17.37
C ILE A 393 -16.93 -7.05 -15.88
N ASP A 394 -16.03 -7.73 -15.18
CA ASP A 394 -16.11 -7.95 -13.73
C ASP A 394 -15.16 -7.02 -12.97
N TYR A 395 -14.12 -6.52 -13.65
CA TYR A 395 -13.15 -5.63 -13.04
C TYR A 395 -12.61 -4.64 -14.06
N TYR A 396 -12.51 -3.38 -13.63
CA TYR A 396 -11.81 -2.33 -14.33
C TYR A 396 -11.04 -1.48 -13.31
N SER A 397 -9.77 -1.23 -13.59
CA SER A 397 -8.98 -0.20 -12.93
C SER A 397 -8.38 0.68 -14.00
N GLY A 398 -8.83 1.93 -14.03
CA GLY A 398 -8.38 2.95 -14.95
C GLY A 398 -7.16 3.72 -14.47
N PRO A 399 -6.73 4.71 -15.27
CA PRO A 399 -5.59 5.55 -14.95
C PRO A 399 -5.87 6.46 -13.75
N ILE A 400 -4.89 6.61 -12.87
CA ILE A 400 -4.86 7.64 -11.81
C ILE A 400 -4.60 9.01 -12.44
N VAL A 401 -3.78 9.04 -13.50
CA VAL A 401 -3.30 10.27 -14.15
C VAL A 401 -4.26 10.80 -15.21
N GLU A 402 -4.43 12.13 -15.25
CA GLU A 402 -5.23 12.76 -16.31
C GLU A 402 -4.44 12.92 -17.62
N MET A 403 -5.07 12.55 -18.74
CA MET A 403 -4.44 12.60 -20.08
C MET A 403 -3.97 13.98 -20.50
N LYS A 404 -4.70 15.04 -20.09
CA LYS A 404 -4.30 16.42 -20.37
C LYS A 404 -2.93 16.75 -19.76
N GLN A 405 -2.66 16.25 -18.56
CA GLN A 405 -1.38 16.44 -17.89
C GLN A 405 -0.26 15.71 -18.64
N LEU A 406 -0.52 14.50 -19.16
CA LEU A 406 0.48 13.75 -19.94
C LEU A 406 0.93 14.46 -21.21
N SER A 407 0.00 15.12 -21.90
CA SER A 407 0.34 15.87 -23.14
C SER A 407 1.21 17.10 -22.91
N GLN A 408 1.34 17.55 -21.66
CA GLN A 408 2.13 18.74 -21.29
C GLN A 408 3.57 18.39 -20.89
N ILE A 409 3.87 17.11 -20.65
CA ILE A 409 5.20 16.65 -20.24
C ILE A 409 6.12 16.61 -21.46
N SER A 410 7.31 17.21 -21.33
CA SER A 410 8.37 17.11 -22.35
C SER A 410 8.72 15.64 -22.61
N ALA A 411 8.83 15.27 -23.89
CA ALA A 411 9.33 13.95 -24.29
C ALA A 411 10.87 13.89 -24.28
N GLU A 412 11.54 15.05 -24.30
CA GLU A 412 12.99 15.12 -24.37
C GLU A 412 13.56 15.57 -23.02
N PRO A 413 14.47 14.77 -22.41
CA PRO A 413 15.15 15.18 -21.18
C PRO A 413 16.15 16.31 -21.47
N ALA A 414 16.27 17.25 -20.54
CA ALA A 414 17.22 18.37 -20.67
C ALA A 414 18.63 17.99 -20.23
N ILE A 415 18.78 17.01 -19.34
CA ILE A 415 20.06 16.42 -18.96
C ILE A 415 20.22 15.04 -19.58
N SER A 416 21.46 14.64 -19.82
CA SER A 416 21.78 13.31 -20.30
C SER A 416 21.72 12.26 -19.19
N LYS A 417 21.52 10.99 -19.58
CA LYS A 417 21.63 9.84 -18.67
C LYS A 417 22.98 9.80 -17.94
N LYS A 418 24.07 10.24 -18.59
CA LYS A 418 25.40 10.29 -17.97
C LYS A 418 25.46 11.34 -16.85
N GLU A 419 24.95 12.55 -17.11
CA GLU A 419 24.88 13.59 -16.07
C GLU A 419 24.02 13.14 -14.89
N ALA A 420 22.89 12.47 -15.14
CA ALA A 420 22.07 11.88 -14.09
C ALA A 420 22.82 10.82 -13.26
N CYS A 421 23.64 9.97 -13.89
CA CYS A 421 24.54 9.04 -13.17
C CYS A 421 25.54 9.78 -12.28
N ASP A 422 26.20 10.81 -12.80
CA ASP A 422 27.18 11.57 -12.03
C ASP A 422 26.51 12.27 -10.83
N ILE A 423 25.32 12.84 -11.03
CA ILE A 423 24.52 13.43 -9.94
C ILE A 423 24.15 12.37 -8.90
N PHE A 424 23.62 11.22 -9.31
CA PHE A 424 23.20 10.15 -8.40
C PHE A 424 24.36 9.63 -7.56
N ILE A 425 25.49 9.30 -8.19
CA ILE A 425 26.69 8.79 -7.52
C ILE A 425 27.26 9.84 -6.55
N ASN A 426 27.19 11.12 -6.91
CA ASN A 426 27.62 12.19 -6.01
C ASN A 426 26.74 12.31 -4.75
N HIS A 427 25.48 11.90 -4.79
CA HIS A 427 24.56 11.94 -3.64
C HIS A 427 24.52 10.62 -2.86
N LEU A 428 24.98 9.52 -3.46
CA LEU A 428 24.92 8.18 -2.89
C LEU A 428 25.85 8.02 -1.68
N ASP A 429 25.30 7.50 -0.59
CA ASP A 429 26.03 6.81 0.48
C ASP A 429 25.23 5.59 0.95
N PHE A 430 25.80 4.78 1.84
CA PHE A 430 25.20 3.57 2.38
C PHE A 430 25.10 3.61 3.90
N LYS A 431 23.92 3.31 4.46
CA LYS A 431 23.72 3.16 5.89
C LYS A 431 23.50 1.70 6.24
N LEU A 432 24.03 1.30 7.38
CA LEU A 432 23.88 -0.05 7.90
C LEU A 432 22.55 -0.15 8.63
N GLU A 433 21.75 -1.18 8.35
CA GLU A 433 20.46 -1.43 9.02
C GLU A 433 20.20 -2.93 9.17
N TRP A 434 19.37 -3.28 10.16
CA TRP A 434 18.84 -4.63 10.26
C TRP A 434 17.62 -4.78 9.36
N ASN A 435 17.67 -5.75 8.46
CA ASN A 435 16.56 -6.09 7.58
C ASN A 435 15.97 -7.43 8.01
N LYS A 436 14.64 -7.46 8.18
CA LYS A 436 13.90 -8.68 8.47
C LYS A 436 13.94 -9.62 7.26
N ASN A 437 14.31 -10.89 7.49
CA ASN A 437 14.17 -11.94 6.51
C ASN A 437 12.80 -12.61 6.70
N TYR A 438 11.90 -12.43 5.73
CA TYR A 438 10.56 -13.01 5.77
C TYR A 438 10.54 -14.50 5.36
N ASP A 439 11.59 -14.97 4.68
CA ASP A 439 11.67 -16.33 4.13
C ASP A 439 12.33 -17.33 5.10
N SER A 440 12.78 -16.87 6.27
CA SER A 440 13.36 -17.74 7.29
C SER A 440 12.34 -18.10 8.37
N GLU A 441 12.20 -19.40 8.63
CA GLU A 441 11.58 -19.92 9.84
C GLU A 441 12.64 -20.64 10.70
N PRO A 442 12.91 -20.19 11.95
CA PRO A 442 12.31 -19.04 12.63
C PRO A 442 12.73 -17.68 12.01
N GLU A 443 11.96 -16.63 12.34
CA GLU A 443 12.24 -15.25 11.90
C GLU A 443 13.69 -14.85 12.20
N SER A 444 14.41 -14.39 11.18
CA SER A 444 15.81 -13.97 11.30
C SER A 444 16.01 -12.55 10.78
N HIS A 445 17.08 -11.91 11.25
CA HIS A 445 17.48 -10.56 10.82
C HIS A 445 18.84 -10.65 10.15
N THR A 446 18.96 -10.00 9.00
CA THR A 446 20.22 -9.90 8.26
C THR A 446 20.66 -8.45 8.23
N LEU A 447 21.94 -8.23 8.46
CA LEU A 447 22.54 -6.91 8.40
C LEU A 447 22.73 -6.51 6.94
N VAL A 448 22.27 -5.31 6.56
CA VAL A 448 22.30 -4.83 5.18
C VAL A 448 22.79 -3.40 5.09
N TYR A 449 23.40 -3.05 3.97
CA TYR A 449 23.63 -1.68 3.57
C TYR A 449 22.50 -1.20 2.66
N GLN A 450 21.78 -0.16 3.09
CA GLN A 450 20.78 0.52 2.27
C GLN A 450 21.37 1.79 1.67
N ALA A 451 21.22 1.97 0.35
CA ALA A 451 21.55 3.20 -0.33
C ALA A 451 20.66 4.36 0.14
N TYR A 452 21.25 5.52 0.35
CA TYR A 452 20.55 6.74 0.72
C TYR A 452 21.24 7.98 0.15
N ASN A 453 20.51 9.10 0.14
CA ASN A 453 21.02 10.41 -0.18
C ASN A 453 21.79 10.95 1.02
N LYS A 454 23.10 11.13 0.89
CA LYS A 454 23.99 11.62 1.96
C LYS A 454 23.61 13.02 2.49
N HIS A 455 22.81 13.79 1.75
CA HIS A 455 22.35 15.12 2.15
C HIS A 455 21.02 15.10 2.92
N SER A 456 20.05 14.27 2.51
CA SER A 456 18.73 14.20 3.15
C SER A 456 18.58 13.07 4.17
N GLY A 457 19.44 12.04 4.13
CA GLY A 457 19.30 10.84 4.97
C GLY A 457 18.31 9.80 4.42
N THR A 458 17.62 10.09 3.32
CA THR A 458 16.52 9.27 2.77
C THR A 458 16.88 8.57 1.47
N PRO A 459 16.19 7.48 1.09
CA PRO A 459 16.44 6.80 -0.19
C PRO A 459 16.27 7.74 -1.39
N ILE A 460 17.26 7.74 -2.30
CA ILE A 460 17.13 8.42 -3.59
C ILE A 460 16.17 7.61 -4.45
N ARG A 461 15.12 8.25 -4.97
CA ARG A 461 14.14 7.61 -5.84
C ARG A 461 14.37 7.95 -7.30
N TYR A 462 14.60 9.23 -7.59
CA TYR A 462 14.66 9.71 -8.96
C TYR A 462 15.70 10.82 -9.13
N ILE A 463 16.14 11.01 -10.36
CA ILE A 463 16.77 12.26 -10.81
C ILE A 463 15.79 12.93 -11.78
N ASP A 464 15.41 14.18 -11.52
CA ASP A 464 14.58 14.96 -12.42
C ASP A 464 15.31 15.16 -13.76
N ALA A 465 14.70 14.71 -14.86
CA ALA A 465 15.36 14.69 -16.16
C ALA A 465 15.41 16.07 -16.84
N MET A 466 14.70 17.06 -16.28
CA MET A 466 14.66 18.43 -16.80
C MET A 466 15.62 19.35 -16.04
N THR A 467 15.82 19.10 -14.74
CA THR A 467 16.56 20.01 -13.86
C THR A 467 17.81 19.40 -13.22
N GLY A 468 17.90 18.06 -13.15
CA GLY A 468 18.94 17.36 -12.39
C GLY A 468 18.71 17.35 -10.89
N GLU A 469 17.54 17.80 -10.42
CA GLU A 469 17.15 17.71 -9.01
C GLU A 469 17.13 16.24 -8.54
N VAL A 470 17.71 15.97 -7.37
CA VAL A 470 17.63 14.66 -6.73
C VAL A 470 16.34 14.59 -5.93
N ILE A 471 15.47 13.65 -6.29
CA ILE A 471 14.21 13.42 -5.61
C ILE A 471 14.35 12.19 -4.72
N SER A 472 14.13 12.40 -3.43
CA SER A 472 14.23 11.39 -2.38
C SER A 472 12.87 11.16 -1.73
N GLU A 473 12.74 10.06 -1.00
CA GLU A 473 11.57 9.90 -0.12
C GLU A 473 11.59 10.93 1.02
N LYS A 474 10.41 11.33 1.49
CA LYS A 474 10.31 11.98 2.80
C LYS A 474 10.42 10.94 3.90
N GLU A 475 11.11 11.30 4.97
CA GLU A 475 10.97 10.54 6.22
C GLU A 475 9.52 10.66 6.65
N TYR A 476 8.81 9.52 6.65
CA TYR A 476 7.45 9.48 7.16
C TYR A 476 7.43 9.89 8.60
#